data_AF-A0A7R9UNE6-F1
#
_entry.id   AF-A0A7R9UNE6-F1
#
_cell.length_a   1.000
_cell.length_b   1.000
_cell.length_c   1.000
_cell.angle_alpha   90.00
_cell.angle_beta   90.00
_cell.angle_gamma   90.00
#
_symmetry.space_group_name_H-M   'P 1'
#
loop_
_entity.id
_entity.type
_entity.pdbx_description
1 polymer ?
#
loop_
_entity_poly.entity_id
_entity_poly.type
_entity_poly.pdbx_seq_one_letter_code
_entity_poly.pdbx_strand_id
1 'polypeptide(L)'
;TTSAAPSVCVVGAGAAGLAAADALARAGWRVTVLEARDRVGGRCAHAVLAGVDVDLGAEFSHGDGAVLALCADAHVSPRALYSWDEDAPADLRARLSVDGALLDPSGDHAVPRACRALYEELMSDARWSIGTSASADVSFASLARARGLPPAVVGALDAMHAVEYATCLDDLGVVEWRRREEVLSGRSCSTDFSLLGKYTHALGW
;
A
#
# COMPACT_ATOMS: atom_id res chain seq x y z
N THR A 1 2.22 -27.55 -40.60
CA THR A 1 3.41 -27.42 -39.71
C THR A 1 2.95 -26.76 -38.43
N THR A 2 2.95 -27.49 -37.31
CA THR A 2 2.65 -26.90 -35.99
C THR A 2 3.83 -26.03 -35.60
N SER A 3 3.67 -24.70 -35.67
CA SER A 3 4.66 -23.75 -35.16
C SER A 3 4.94 -24.08 -33.70
N ALA A 4 6.21 -24.22 -33.31
CA ALA A 4 6.58 -24.45 -31.93
C ALA A 4 6.06 -23.29 -31.06
N ALA A 5 5.55 -23.62 -29.86
CA ALA A 5 5.10 -22.61 -28.90
C ALA A 5 6.22 -21.57 -28.66
N PRO A 6 5.89 -20.26 -28.74
CA PRO A 6 6.88 -19.21 -28.52
C PRO A 6 7.42 -19.28 -27.09
N SER A 7 8.69 -18.89 -26.90
CA SER A 7 9.38 -18.99 -25.60
C SER A 7 9.67 -17.62 -25.02
N VAL A 8 9.62 -17.52 -23.70
CA VAL A 8 9.85 -16.27 -22.96
C VAL A 8 10.57 -16.55 -21.65
N CYS A 9 11.46 -15.64 -21.27
CA CYS A 9 12.12 -15.64 -19.98
C CYS A 9 11.56 -14.50 -19.12
N VAL A 10 11.13 -14.82 -17.90
CA VAL A 10 10.68 -13.86 -16.89
C VAL A 10 11.74 -13.78 -15.81
N VAL A 11 12.25 -12.58 -15.54
CA VAL A 11 13.26 -12.34 -14.51
C VAL A 11 12.57 -11.85 -13.23
N GLY A 12 12.68 -12.63 -12.16
CA GLY A 12 12.09 -12.41 -10.84
C GLY A 12 10.85 -13.27 -10.60
N ALA A 13 10.84 -14.06 -9.53
CA ALA A 13 9.72 -14.87 -9.05
C ALA A 13 8.96 -14.18 -7.90
N GLY A 14 8.81 -12.85 -7.98
CA GLY A 14 7.89 -12.09 -7.12
C GLY A 14 6.46 -12.05 -7.69
N ALA A 15 5.52 -11.43 -6.99
CA ALA A 15 4.11 -11.35 -7.39
C ALA A 15 3.90 -10.93 -8.87
N ALA A 16 4.61 -9.88 -9.32
CA ALA A 16 4.51 -9.40 -10.70
C ALA A 16 5.05 -10.42 -11.73
N GLY A 17 6.19 -11.04 -11.44
CA GLY A 17 6.81 -12.02 -12.35
C GLY A 17 6.02 -13.32 -12.41
N LEU A 18 5.50 -13.80 -11.28
CA LEU A 18 4.63 -14.98 -11.23
C LEU A 18 3.29 -14.72 -11.95
N ALA A 19 2.68 -13.55 -11.78
CA ALA A 19 1.47 -13.17 -12.50
C ALA A 19 1.71 -13.09 -14.03
N ALA A 20 2.83 -12.50 -14.45
CA ALA A 20 3.21 -12.45 -15.86
C ALA A 20 3.46 -13.85 -16.43
N ALA A 21 4.17 -14.71 -15.68
CA ALA A 21 4.44 -16.08 -16.07
C ALA A 21 3.16 -16.91 -16.23
N ASP A 22 2.21 -16.79 -15.30
CA ASP A 22 0.90 -17.46 -15.40
C ASP A 22 0.12 -17.00 -16.64
N ALA A 23 0.01 -15.68 -16.85
CA ALA A 23 -0.69 -15.12 -18.01
C ALA A 23 -0.08 -15.60 -19.34
N LEU A 24 1.25 -15.61 -19.46
CA LEU A 24 1.95 -16.07 -20.66
C LEU A 24 1.81 -17.58 -20.87
N ALA A 25 1.88 -18.37 -19.80
CA ALA A 25 1.69 -19.81 -19.86
C ALA A 25 0.26 -20.16 -20.32
N ARG A 26 -0.76 -19.48 -19.80
CA ARG A 26 -2.17 -19.62 -20.24
C ARG A 26 -2.36 -19.23 -21.70
N ALA A 27 -1.58 -18.28 -22.20
CA ALA A 27 -1.56 -17.89 -23.62
C ALA A 27 -0.78 -18.87 -24.53
N GLY A 28 -0.29 -20.00 -23.99
CA GLY A 28 0.37 -21.06 -24.76
C GLY A 28 1.87 -20.84 -24.97
N TRP A 29 2.50 -19.95 -24.21
CA TRP A 29 3.95 -19.74 -24.25
C TRP A 29 4.70 -20.77 -23.40
N ARG A 30 5.92 -21.10 -23.83
CA ARG A 30 6.90 -21.81 -22.99
C ARG A 30 7.63 -20.77 -22.13
N VAL A 31 7.32 -20.76 -20.83
CA VAL A 31 7.84 -19.76 -19.89
C VAL A 31 8.96 -20.35 -19.04
N THR A 32 10.09 -19.65 -18.95
CA THR A 32 11.14 -19.90 -17.96
C THR A 32 11.18 -18.74 -16.99
N VAL A 33 11.12 -19.01 -15.68
CA VAL A 33 11.25 -17.99 -14.63
C VAL A 33 12.63 -18.11 -13.99
N LEU A 34 13.36 -17.01 -13.92
CA LEU A 34 14.67 -16.92 -13.26
C LEU A 34 14.54 -16.09 -11.99
N GLU A 35 14.89 -16.66 -10.84
CA GLU A 35 14.92 -15.96 -9.55
C GLU A 35 16.36 -15.92 -9.03
N ALA A 36 16.79 -14.76 -8.55
CA ALA A 36 18.14 -14.57 -8.05
C ALA A 36 18.31 -15.15 -6.63
N ARG A 37 17.22 -15.24 -5.86
CA ARG A 37 17.18 -15.81 -4.51
C ARG A 37 16.95 -17.32 -4.56
N ASP A 38 17.20 -17.96 -3.42
CA ASP A 38 16.90 -19.36 -3.15
C ASP A 38 15.41 -19.64 -2.87
N ARG A 39 14.57 -18.61 -2.93
CA ARG A 39 13.13 -18.67 -2.69
C ARG A 39 12.34 -17.79 -3.65
N VAL A 40 11.10 -18.20 -3.91
CA VAL A 40 10.11 -17.39 -4.62
C VAL A 40 9.40 -16.41 -3.69
N GLY A 41 8.48 -15.59 -4.22
CA GLY A 41 7.65 -14.64 -3.48
C GLY A 41 8.14 -13.19 -3.53
N GLY A 42 9.42 -12.98 -3.87
CA GLY A 42 10.00 -11.64 -3.96
C GLY A 42 9.93 -10.91 -2.61
N ARG A 43 9.23 -9.77 -2.59
CA ARG A 43 8.97 -8.97 -1.37
C ARG A 43 7.95 -9.62 -0.42
N CYS A 44 7.14 -10.55 -0.89
CA CYS A 44 6.29 -11.36 -0.01
C CYS A 44 7.15 -12.46 0.60
N ALA A 45 7.47 -12.35 1.88
CA ALA A 45 8.34 -13.26 2.59
C ALA A 45 7.93 -13.33 4.05
N HIS A 46 8.19 -14.47 4.67
CA HIS A 46 7.79 -14.76 6.05
C HIS A 46 8.98 -15.30 6.84
N ALA A 47 9.04 -15.01 8.13
CA ALA A 47 9.97 -15.62 9.06
C ALA A 47 9.33 -15.88 10.43
N VAL A 48 9.94 -16.74 11.23
CA VAL A 48 9.58 -16.94 12.63
C VAL A 48 10.59 -16.18 13.49
N LEU A 49 10.12 -15.16 14.21
CA LEU A 49 10.93 -14.37 15.14
C LEU A 49 10.42 -14.60 16.56
N ALA A 50 11.29 -15.06 17.46
CA ALA A 50 10.93 -15.37 18.85
C ALA A 50 9.69 -16.27 19.01
N GLY A 51 9.48 -17.21 18.07
CA GLY A 51 8.32 -18.11 18.07
C GLY A 51 7.04 -17.51 17.48
N VAL A 52 7.10 -16.31 16.89
CA VAL A 52 5.99 -15.62 16.25
C VAL A 52 6.21 -15.54 14.75
N ASP A 53 5.19 -15.89 13.99
CA ASP A 53 5.14 -15.73 12.53
C ASP A 53 5.08 -14.24 12.18
N VAL A 54 6.01 -13.76 11.35
CA VAL A 54 6.10 -12.35 10.91
C VAL A 54 6.27 -12.26 9.40
N ASP A 55 5.58 -11.30 8.79
CA ASP A 55 5.82 -10.91 7.41
C ASP A 55 7.02 -9.97 7.31
N LEU A 56 7.89 -10.20 6.32
CA LEU A 56 9.11 -9.42 6.08
C LEU A 56 8.95 -8.41 4.93
N GLY A 57 7.72 -8.13 4.54
CA GLY A 57 7.43 -7.22 3.41
C GLY A 57 5.94 -6.98 3.25
N ALA A 58 5.32 -7.54 2.20
CA ALA A 58 3.89 -7.34 1.96
C ALA A 58 3.05 -7.99 3.06
N GLU A 59 2.65 -7.21 4.05
CA GLU A 59 1.93 -7.66 5.24
C GLU A 59 0.41 -7.77 5.02
N PHE A 60 -0.16 -6.83 4.27
CA PHE A 60 -1.60 -6.81 3.99
C PHE A 60 -1.88 -6.73 2.49
N SER A 61 -2.90 -7.48 2.06
CA SER A 61 -3.56 -7.29 0.77
C SER A 61 -5.01 -6.91 1.04
N HIS A 62 -5.44 -5.79 0.47
CA HIS A 62 -6.76 -5.21 0.69
C HIS A 62 -7.47 -4.95 -0.65
N GLY A 63 -8.80 -4.84 -0.59
CA GLY A 63 -9.66 -4.63 -1.76
C GLY A 63 -9.81 -5.86 -2.67
N ASP A 64 -10.53 -5.70 -3.77
CA ASP A 64 -10.73 -6.73 -4.80
C ASP A 64 -9.57 -6.78 -5.82
N GLY A 65 -8.34 -6.70 -5.30
CA GLY A 65 -7.14 -6.56 -6.12
C GLY A 65 -6.73 -7.83 -6.87
N ALA A 66 -5.83 -7.66 -7.85
CA ALA A 66 -5.29 -8.76 -8.66
C ALA A 66 -4.68 -9.92 -7.84
N VAL A 67 -4.17 -9.64 -6.64
CA VAL A 67 -3.61 -10.66 -5.74
C VAL A 67 -4.69 -11.61 -5.23
N LEU A 68 -5.87 -11.11 -4.81
CA LEU A 68 -6.96 -11.98 -4.34
C LEU A 68 -7.54 -12.83 -5.48
N ALA A 69 -7.63 -12.28 -6.70
CA ALA A 69 -8.01 -13.04 -7.88
C ALA A 69 -7.02 -14.18 -8.16
N LEU A 70 -5.71 -13.90 -8.09
CA LEU A 70 -4.67 -14.94 -8.23
C LEU A 70 -4.75 -16.00 -7.12
N CYS A 71 -5.04 -15.61 -5.88
CA CYS A 71 -5.28 -16.57 -4.81
C CYS A 71 -6.45 -17.50 -5.13
N ALA A 72 -7.57 -16.95 -5.62
CA ALA A 72 -8.73 -17.75 -6.02
C ALA A 72 -8.39 -18.73 -7.16
N ASP A 73 -7.71 -18.26 -8.20
CA ASP A 73 -7.26 -19.08 -9.32
C ASP A 73 -6.29 -20.19 -8.90
N ALA A 74 -5.46 -19.92 -7.88
CA ALA A 74 -4.53 -20.87 -7.30
C ALA A 74 -5.16 -21.77 -6.21
N HIS A 75 -6.47 -21.64 -5.96
CA HIS A 75 -7.18 -22.31 -4.87
C HIS A 75 -6.57 -22.08 -3.47
N VAL A 76 -5.95 -20.92 -3.28
CA VAL A 76 -5.45 -20.44 -1.99
C VAL A 76 -6.54 -19.62 -1.34
N SER A 77 -7.06 -20.07 -0.20
CA SER A 77 -8.02 -19.29 0.58
C SER A 77 -7.29 -18.19 1.35
N PRO A 78 -7.52 -16.89 1.05
CA PRO A 78 -6.97 -15.81 1.86
C PRO A 78 -7.54 -15.89 3.27
N ARG A 79 -6.69 -15.65 4.27
CA ARG A 79 -7.16 -15.48 5.63
C ARG A 79 -7.62 -14.05 5.81
N ALA A 80 -8.92 -13.85 6.01
CA ALA A 80 -9.44 -12.54 6.43
C ALA A 80 -8.84 -12.21 7.80
N LEU A 81 -8.06 -11.13 7.87
CA LEU A 81 -7.50 -10.60 9.11
C LEU A 81 -8.37 -9.46 9.67
N TYR A 82 -8.98 -8.66 8.79
CA TYR A 82 -9.76 -7.46 9.12
C TYR A 82 -10.97 -7.32 8.19
N SER A 83 -12.04 -6.67 8.67
CA SER A 83 -13.14 -6.16 7.83
C SER A 83 -13.15 -4.63 7.87
N TRP A 84 -13.41 -4.01 6.72
CA TRP A 84 -13.35 -2.57 6.56
C TRP A 84 -14.76 -1.96 6.63
N ASP A 85 -15.04 -1.24 7.71
CA ASP A 85 -16.16 -0.29 7.82
C ASP A 85 -15.57 1.07 8.22
N GLU A 86 -16.27 2.17 7.90
CA GLU A 86 -15.88 3.49 8.39
C GLU A 86 -15.81 3.43 9.92
N ASP A 87 -14.65 3.77 10.48
CA ASP A 87 -14.28 3.68 11.90
C ASP A 87 -13.80 2.30 12.40
N ALA A 88 -12.48 2.10 12.33
CA ALA A 88 -11.76 1.16 13.20
C ALA A 88 -12.21 1.28 14.67
N PRO A 89 -12.39 0.19 15.44
CA PRO A 89 -12.58 0.25 16.88
C PRO A 89 -11.51 1.11 17.56
N ALA A 90 -11.89 1.88 18.59
CA ALA A 90 -11.00 2.86 19.22
C ALA A 90 -9.70 2.25 19.79
N ASP A 91 -9.73 0.97 20.16
CA ASP A 91 -8.60 0.17 20.64
C ASP A 91 -7.64 -0.29 19.53
N LEU A 92 -8.03 -0.13 18.26
CA LEU A 92 -7.28 -0.60 17.09
C LEU A 92 -6.86 0.52 16.13
N ARG A 93 -7.15 1.76 16.50
CA ARG A 93 -6.76 2.92 15.71
C ARG A 93 -5.28 3.18 15.88
N ALA A 94 -4.56 3.18 14.75
CA ALA A 94 -3.18 3.64 14.71
C ALA A 94 -3.11 5.05 15.33
N ARG A 95 -2.24 5.20 16.33
CA ARG A 95 -1.92 6.51 16.91
C ARG A 95 -0.57 6.93 16.39
N LEU A 96 -0.50 8.14 15.86
CA LEU A 96 0.73 8.72 15.37
C LEU A 96 1.42 9.47 16.51
N SER A 97 2.72 9.24 16.65
CA SER A 97 3.56 10.01 17.56
C SER A 97 4.76 10.58 16.82
N VAL A 98 5.16 11.80 17.16
CA VAL A 98 6.41 12.43 16.73
C VAL A 98 7.23 12.71 17.97
N ASP A 99 8.50 12.27 17.97
CA ASP A 99 9.43 12.40 19.11
C ASP A 99 8.85 11.87 20.45
N GLY A 100 8.07 10.79 20.38
CA GLY A 100 7.44 10.17 21.55
C GLY A 100 6.19 10.89 22.08
N ALA A 101 5.75 11.97 21.45
CA ALA A 101 4.51 12.67 21.77
C ALA A 101 3.40 12.31 20.78
N LEU A 102 2.20 12.00 21.28
CA LEU A 102 1.03 11.74 20.43
C LEU A 102 0.62 13.00 19.66
N LEU A 103 0.39 12.85 18.35
CA LEU A 103 -0.12 13.93 17.49
C LEU A 103 -1.60 14.25 17.74
N ASP A 104 -2.36 13.30 18.26
CA ASP A 104 -3.77 13.45 18.65
C ASP A 104 -3.98 12.84 20.06
N PRO A 105 -3.68 13.60 21.13
CA PRO A 105 -3.81 13.13 22.50
C PRO A 105 -5.25 12.98 22.98
N SER A 106 -6.17 13.80 22.45
CA SER A 106 -7.60 13.72 22.80
C SER A 106 -8.24 12.45 22.23
N GLY A 107 -7.68 11.90 21.15
CA GLY A 107 -8.27 10.78 20.43
C GLY A 107 -9.58 11.17 19.78
N ASP A 108 -9.78 12.46 19.50
CA ASP A 108 -10.97 12.94 18.79
C ASP A 108 -10.85 12.73 17.27
N HIS A 109 -9.67 12.34 16.78
CA HIS A 109 -9.33 12.06 15.38
C HIS A 109 -9.41 13.27 14.45
N ALA A 110 -9.28 14.49 14.98
CA ALA A 110 -9.25 15.70 14.15
C ALA A 110 -8.06 15.69 13.18
N VAL A 111 -6.87 15.25 13.63
CA VAL A 111 -5.66 15.22 12.80
C VAL A 111 -5.76 14.20 11.66
N PRO A 112 -6.08 12.91 11.90
CA PRO A 112 -6.31 11.95 10.82
C PRO A 112 -7.42 12.36 9.85
N ARG A 113 -8.55 12.91 10.34
CA ARG A 113 -9.62 13.41 9.46
C ARG A 113 -9.16 14.56 8.58
N ALA A 114 -8.33 15.46 9.10
CA ALA A 114 -7.76 16.55 8.31
C ALA A 114 -6.81 16.03 7.21
N CYS A 115 -5.99 15.01 7.52
CA CYS A 115 -5.13 14.36 6.52
C CYS A 115 -5.96 13.67 5.43
N ARG A 116 -7.00 12.92 5.81
CA ARG A 116 -7.94 12.29 4.86
C ARG A 116 -8.61 13.32 3.96
N ALA A 117 -9.18 14.37 4.54
CA ALA A 117 -9.85 15.42 3.76
C ALA A 117 -8.89 16.10 2.77
N LEU A 118 -7.62 16.29 3.15
CA LEU A 118 -6.60 16.79 2.22
C LEU A 118 -6.37 15.81 1.07
N TYR A 119 -6.15 14.52 1.34
CA TYR A 119 -5.95 13.53 0.28
C TYR A 119 -7.17 13.42 -0.65
N GLU A 120 -8.39 13.41 -0.11
CA GLU A 120 -9.63 13.39 -0.90
C GLU A 120 -9.74 14.63 -1.80
N GLU A 121 -9.43 15.82 -1.28
CA GLU A 121 -9.38 17.05 -2.07
C GLU A 121 -8.34 16.91 -3.20
N LEU A 122 -7.11 16.50 -2.87
CA LEU A 122 -6.03 16.35 -3.84
C LEU A 122 -6.34 15.31 -4.91
N MET A 123 -7.08 14.24 -4.59
CA MET A 123 -7.56 13.24 -5.55
C MET A 123 -8.67 13.77 -6.45
N SER A 124 -9.52 14.66 -5.94
CA SER A 124 -10.64 15.23 -6.71
C SER A 124 -10.21 16.35 -7.68
N ASP A 125 -9.10 17.03 -7.39
CA ASP A 125 -8.70 18.25 -8.09
C ASP A 125 -7.81 17.97 -9.32
N ALA A 126 -8.38 17.99 -10.52
CA ALA A 126 -7.70 17.65 -11.78
C ALA A 126 -6.32 18.32 -12.01
N ARG A 127 -5.97 19.41 -11.30
CA ARG A 127 -4.61 19.97 -11.33
C ARG A 127 -3.53 18.95 -10.98
N TRP A 128 -3.85 17.94 -10.17
CA TRP A 128 -2.89 16.94 -9.72
C TRP A 128 -2.93 15.64 -10.56
N SER A 129 -3.78 15.54 -11.59
CA SER A 129 -4.01 14.27 -12.30
C SER A 129 -2.85 13.86 -13.22
N ILE A 130 -2.86 12.59 -13.63
CA ILE A 130 -1.99 12.08 -14.69
C ILE A 130 -2.18 12.94 -15.95
N GLY A 131 -1.10 13.61 -16.38
CA GLY A 131 -1.09 14.51 -17.53
C GLY A 131 -0.69 15.95 -17.19
N THR A 132 -0.71 16.34 -15.91
CA THR A 132 -0.11 17.60 -15.46
C THR A 132 1.41 17.56 -15.69
N SER A 133 1.97 18.67 -16.18
CA SER A 133 3.42 18.79 -16.40
C SER A 133 4.18 18.57 -15.09
N ALA A 134 5.28 17.80 -15.14
CA ALA A 134 6.19 17.64 -14.01
C ALA A 134 6.74 18.99 -13.48
N SER A 135 6.78 20.03 -14.33
CA SER A 135 7.18 21.38 -13.93
C SER A 135 6.16 22.10 -13.04
N ALA A 136 4.94 21.58 -12.93
CA ALA A 136 3.88 22.09 -12.05
C ALA A 136 3.73 21.24 -10.78
N ASP A 137 4.53 20.17 -10.64
CA ASP A 137 4.52 19.33 -9.45
C ASP A 137 5.23 20.05 -8.29
N VAL A 138 4.70 19.87 -7.09
CA VAL A 138 5.24 20.44 -5.86
C VAL A 138 5.35 19.34 -4.81
N SER A 139 6.34 19.45 -3.93
CA SER A 139 6.43 18.54 -2.78
C SER A 139 5.27 18.76 -1.81
N PHE A 140 4.91 17.72 -1.05
CA PHE A 140 3.93 17.86 0.03
C PHE A 140 4.37 18.89 1.09
N ALA A 141 5.67 19.03 1.36
CA ALA A 141 6.20 20.05 2.25
C ALA A 141 5.96 21.48 1.73
N SER A 142 6.08 21.68 0.42
CA SER A 142 5.80 22.98 -0.22
C SER A 142 4.30 23.28 -0.22
N LEU A 143 3.46 22.28 -0.52
CA LEU A 143 2.01 22.38 -0.43
C LEU A 143 1.55 22.73 0.99
N ALA A 144 2.09 22.02 2.00
CA ALA A 144 1.75 22.23 3.40
C ALA A 144 2.08 23.64 3.87
N ARG A 145 3.26 24.16 3.50
CA ARG A 145 3.67 25.54 3.78
C ARG A 145 2.77 26.56 3.09
N ALA A 146 2.47 26.36 1.81
CA ALA A 146 1.62 27.26 1.04
C ALA A 146 0.19 27.34 1.59
N ARG A 147 -0.33 26.23 2.12
CA ARG A 147 -1.66 26.14 2.72
C ARG A 147 -1.71 26.48 4.21
N GLY A 148 -0.56 26.69 4.85
CA GLY A 148 -0.48 26.96 6.29
C GLY A 148 -1.06 25.82 7.14
N LEU A 149 -0.79 24.57 6.76
CA LEU A 149 -1.33 23.41 7.48
C LEU A 149 -0.84 23.38 8.94
N PRO A 150 -1.69 22.96 9.90
CA PRO A 150 -1.29 22.86 11.30
C PRO A 150 -0.10 21.90 11.50
N PRO A 151 0.85 22.19 12.42
CA PRO A 151 2.02 21.35 12.64
C PRO A 151 1.71 19.87 12.91
N ALA A 152 0.63 19.58 13.66
CA ALA A 152 0.21 18.21 13.93
C ALA A 152 -0.26 17.47 12.66
N VAL A 153 -0.89 18.17 11.71
CA VAL A 153 -1.27 17.62 10.41
C VAL A 153 -0.03 17.38 9.56
N VAL A 154 0.92 18.32 9.54
CA VAL A 154 2.19 18.14 8.82
C VAL A 154 2.97 16.94 9.36
N GLY A 155 3.09 16.80 10.69
CA GLY A 155 3.75 15.64 11.30
C GLY A 155 3.04 14.31 11.00
N ALA A 156 1.70 14.32 10.94
CA ALA A 156 0.93 13.14 10.60
C ALA A 156 1.14 12.74 9.13
N LEU A 157 1.11 13.70 8.20
CA LEU A 157 1.41 13.46 6.79
C LEU A 157 2.82 12.90 6.62
N ASP A 158 3.83 13.45 7.31
CA ASP A 158 5.21 12.96 7.21
C ASP A 158 5.33 11.51 7.71
N ALA A 159 4.72 11.19 8.85
CA ALA A 159 4.67 9.82 9.37
C ALA A 159 3.98 8.85 8.40
N MET A 160 2.84 9.24 7.83
CA MET A 160 2.14 8.43 6.82
C MET A 160 3.00 8.22 5.57
N HIS A 161 3.67 9.28 5.08
CA HIS A 161 4.53 9.20 3.90
C HIS A 161 5.76 8.30 4.13
N ALA A 162 6.34 8.36 5.32
CA ALA A 162 7.45 7.50 5.70
C ALA A 162 7.02 6.02 5.73
N VAL A 163 5.84 5.72 6.26
CA VAL A 163 5.32 4.35 6.34
C VAL A 163 4.93 3.80 4.98
N GLU A 164 4.21 4.57 4.16
CA GLU A 164 3.61 4.07 2.91
C GLU A 164 4.55 4.14 1.70
N TYR A 165 5.43 5.14 1.68
CA TYR A 165 6.27 5.45 0.52
C TYR A 165 7.77 5.44 0.84
N ALA A 166 8.15 5.21 2.10
CA ALA A 166 9.55 5.25 2.56
C ALA A 166 10.25 6.57 2.17
N THR A 167 9.53 7.68 2.30
CA THR A 167 9.97 9.02 1.89
C THR A 167 9.52 10.08 2.90
N CYS A 168 10.07 11.28 2.81
CA CYS A 168 9.59 12.45 3.57
C CYS A 168 8.75 13.39 2.68
N LEU A 169 8.14 14.40 3.29
CA LEU A 169 7.29 15.35 2.57
C LEU A 169 8.02 16.20 1.52
N ASP A 170 9.35 16.32 1.59
CA ASP A 170 10.13 17.08 0.61
C ASP A 170 10.41 16.29 -0.68
N ASP A 171 10.46 14.96 -0.59
CA ASP A 171 10.98 14.08 -1.64
C ASP A 171 9.87 13.44 -2.51
N LEU A 172 8.59 13.58 -2.12
CA LEU A 172 7.45 13.11 -2.91
C LEU A 172 6.61 14.28 -3.44
N GLY A 173 6.48 14.33 -4.77
CA GLY A 173 5.59 15.26 -5.47
C GLY A 173 4.12 14.85 -5.38
N VAL A 174 3.21 15.82 -5.34
CA VAL A 174 1.76 15.59 -5.28
C VAL A 174 1.24 14.93 -6.57
N VAL A 175 1.78 15.30 -7.74
CA VAL A 175 1.40 14.67 -9.01
C VAL A 175 1.90 13.23 -9.06
N GLU A 176 3.14 12.95 -8.63
CA GLU A 176 3.66 11.58 -8.61
C GLU A 176 2.91 10.69 -7.61
N TRP A 177 2.59 11.22 -6.41
CA TRP A 177 1.71 10.56 -5.47
C TRP A 177 0.37 10.21 -6.13
N ARG A 178 -0.30 11.20 -6.72
CA ARG A 178 -1.61 11.00 -7.35
C ARG A 178 -1.56 10.05 -8.53
N ARG A 179 -0.48 10.05 -9.32
CA ARG A 179 -0.29 9.10 -10.42
C ARG A 179 -0.34 7.65 -9.93
N ARG A 180 0.27 7.36 -8.78
CA ARG A 180 0.18 6.03 -8.16
C ARG A 180 -1.24 5.74 -7.71
N GLU A 181 -1.88 6.69 -7.03
CA GLU A 181 -3.23 6.49 -6.48
C GLU A 181 -4.30 6.39 -7.58
N GLU A 182 -4.17 7.09 -8.72
CA GLU A 182 -5.06 6.95 -9.89
C GLU A 182 -4.93 5.58 -10.57
N VAL A 183 -3.75 4.97 -10.56
CA VAL A 183 -3.57 3.58 -11.01
C VAL A 183 -4.28 2.60 -10.06
N LEU A 184 -4.45 2.98 -8.79
CA LEU A 184 -5.12 2.18 -7.77
C LEU A 184 -6.62 2.48 -7.65
N SER A 185 -7.10 3.66 -8.04
CA SER A 185 -8.47 4.18 -7.80
C SER A 185 -9.57 3.47 -8.61
N GLY A 186 -9.21 2.54 -9.49
CA GLY A 186 -10.15 1.56 -10.06
C GLY A 186 -10.44 0.35 -9.15
N ARG A 187 -9.88 0.32 -7.93
CA ARG A 187 -9.99 -0.80 -6.99
C ARG A 187 -10.49 -0.27 -5.64
N SER A 188 -11.52 -0.92 -5.10
CA SER A 188 -12.01 -0.70 -3.74
C SER A 188 -10.83 -0.76 -2.75
N CYS A 189 -10.49 0.36 -2.12
CA CYS A 189 -9.43 0.44 -1.12
C CYS A 189 -9.89 1.43 -0.04
N SER A 190 -10.41 0.91 1.08
CA SER A 190 -10.65 1.67 2.30
C SER A 190 -9.36 1.78 3.13
N THR A 191 -9.28 2.79 4.01
CA THR A 191 -8.05 3.19 4.74
C THR A 191 -8.13 3.02 6.27
N ASP A 192 -9.11 2.27 6.81
CA ASP A 192 -9.30 2.06 8.27
C ASP A 192 -9.39 0.57 8.69
N PHE A 193 -8.74 0.20 9.80
CA PHE A 193 -8.52 -1.21 10.21
C PHE A 193 -9.37 -1.66 11.41
N SER A 194 -10.09 -2.79 11.29
CA SER A 194 -10.77 -3.46 12.43
C SER A 194 -10.35 -4.92 12.54
N LEU A 195 -9.68 -5.32 13.64
CA LEU A 195 -9.20 -6.69 13.84
C LEU A 195 -10.36 -7.67 14.02
N LEU A 196 -10.33 -8.77 13.28
CA LEU A 196 -11.28 -9.86 13.48
C LEU A 196 -10.83 -10.76 14.64
N GLY A 197 -11.37 -10.50 15.82
CA GLY A 197 -11.33 -11.40 16.98
C GLY A 197 -9.94 -11.55 17.65
N LYS A 198 -9.17 -12.57 17.25
CA LYS A 198 -8.09 -13.20 18.06
C LYS A 198 -6.80 -12.39 18.21
N TYR A 199 -6.74 -11.21 17.60
CA TYR A 199 -5.51 -10.46 17.37
C TYR A 199 -5.43 -9.13 18.12
N THR A 200 -6.45 -8.79 18.92
CA THR A 200 -6.51 -7.58 19.77
C THR A 200 -5.34 -7.42 20.75
N HIS A 201 -4.55 -8.46 20.98
CA HIS A 201 -3.43 -8.44 21.93
C HIS A 201 -2.04 -8.20 21.31
N ALA A 202 -1.92 -8.05 19.99
CA ALA A 202 -0.60 -7.96 19.34
C ALA A 202 0.07 -6.57 19.41
N LEU A 203 -0.65 -5.51 19.81
CA LEU A 203 -0.16 -4.13 19.82
C LEU A 203 -0.23 -3.47 21.21
N GLY A 204 0.09 -4.24 22.26
CA GLY A 204 0.25 -3.72 23.62
C GLY A 204 1.72 -3.47 23.95
N TRP A 205 2.20 -2.25 23.72
CA TRP A 205 3.36 -1.67 24.41
C TRP A 205 3.03 -0.26 24.87
#